data_AF-A0A526TBH3-F1
#
_entry.id   AF-A0A526TBH3-F1
#
_cell.length_a   1.000
_cell.length_b   1.000
_cell.length_c   1.000
_cell.angle_alpha   90.00
_cell.angle_beta   90.00
_cell.angle_gamma   90.00
#
_symmetry.space_group_name_H-M   'P 1'
#
loop_
_entity.id
_entity.type
_entity.pdbx_description
1 polymer ?
#
loop_
_entity_poly.entity_id
_entity_poly.type
_entity_poly.pdbx_seq_one_letter_code
_entity_poly.pdbx_strand_id
1 'polypeptide(L)'
;VQACIRGGGEFGPAWHQAALKGNRQNGFDDFAAVAQDVVKRGIATASSLGIQGGSNGGLLTGVSLTQHPELFGAVIIEVPLLDMLRYAEL
;
A
#
# COMPACT_ATOMS: atom_id res chain seq x y z
N VAL A 1 2.07 -7.84 -10.01
CA VAL A 1 2.44 -8.56 -8.76
C VAL A 1 1.30 -8.35 -7.76
N GLN A 2 0.99 -9.34 -6.93
CA GLN A 2 0.05 -9.18 -5.81
C GLN A 2 0.82 -9.25 -4.49
N ALA A 3 0.67 -8.24 -3.64
CA ALA A 3 1.37 -8.12 -2.38
C ALA A 3 0.46 -8.53 -1.20
N CYS A 4 0.78 -9.64 -0.54
CA CYS A 4 0.08 -10.10 0.66
C CYS A 4 0.65 -9.41 1.92
N ILE A 5 0.40 -8.10 2.03
CA ILE A 5 0.95 -7.24 3.10
C ILE A 5 0.31 -7.54 4.47
N ARG A 6 0.98 -7.15 5.57
CA ARG A 6 0.38 -7.18 6.91
C ARG A 6 -0.90 -6.34 6.96
N GLY A 7 -1.82 -6.76 7.82
CA GLY A 7 -3.19 -6.25 7.86
C GLY A 7 -4.17 -7.06 7.01
N GLY A 8 -3.68 -7.91 6.10
CA GLY A 8 -4.45 -8.99 5.49
C GLY A 8 -4.63 -10.21 6.42
N GLY A 9 -5.28 -11.25 5.92
CA GLY A 9 -5.62 -12.47 6.67
C GLY A 9 -4.79 -13.71 6.29
N GLU A 10 -3.82 -13.57 5.41
CA GLU A 10 -3.12 -14.67 4.72
C GLU A 10 -2.37 -15.60 5.69
N PHE A 11 -1.87 -15.06 6.81
CA PHE A 11 -1.17 -15.81 7.84
C PHE A 11 -1.89 -15.75 9.20
N GLY A 12 -3.22 -15.60 9.18
CA GLY A 12 -4.07 -15.63 10.36
C GLY A 12 -4.05 -14.35 11.21
N PRO A 13 -4.63 -14.39 12.43
CA PRO A 13 -4.91 -13.19 13.22
C PRO A 13 -3.67 -12.36 13.56
N ALA A 14 -2.51 -12.99 13.81
CA ALA A 14 -1.29 -12.26 14.13
C ALA A 14 -0.84 -11.35 12.98
N TRP A 15 -1.00 -11.80 11.73
CA TRP A 15 -0.66 -11.03 10.52
C TRP A 15 -1.58 -9.82 10.34
N HIS A 16 -2.87 -10.02 10.61
CA HIS A 16 -3.86 -8.96 10.56
C HIS A 16 -3.57 -7.89 11.63
N GLN A 17 -3.37 -8.30 12.89
CA GLN A 17 -3.13 -7.39 14.01
C GLN A 17 -1.80 -6.62 13.89
N ALA A 18 -0.82 -7.18 13.18
CA ALA A 18 0.48 -6.55 12.97
C ALA A 18 0.43 -5.23 12.18
N ALA A 19 -0.68 -4.90 11.51
CA ALA A 19 -0.86 -3.62 10.82
C ALA A 19 -2.22 -2.94 11.09
N LEU A 20 -2.75 -3.12 12.31
CA LEU A 20 -3.93 -2.39 12.77
C LEU A 20 -3.57 -1.17 13.63
N LYS A 21 -4.43 -0.15 13.59
CA LYS A 21 -4.36 1.06 14.43
C LYS A 21 -2.97 1.73 14.36
N GLY A 22 -2.29 1.91 15.49
CA GLY A 22 -0.96 2.54 15.54
C GLY A 22 0.10 1.81 14.72
N ASN A 23 -0.12 0.53 14.40
CA ASN A 23 0.79 -0.26 13.57
C ASN A 23 0.47 -0.16 12.07
N ARG A 24 -0.50 0.68 11.64
CA ARG A 24 -0.97 0.70 10.25
C ARG A 24 0.14 0.94 9.23
N GLN A 25 1.16 1.72 9.60
CA GLN A 25 2.34 1.98 8.78
C GLN A 25 3.05 0.71 8.32
N ASN A 26 3.04 -0.38 9.11
CA ASN A 26 3.68 -1.64 8.74
C ASN A 26 3.16 -2.22 7.42
N GLY A 27 1.85 -2.09 7.13
CA GLY A 27 1.28 -2.55 5.86
C GLY A 27 1.67 -1.67 4.68
N PHE A 28 1.88 -0.37 4.91
CA PHE A 28 2.36 0.57 3.90
C PHE A 28 3.84 0.30 3.58
N ASP A 29 4.65 0.07 4.61
CA ASP A 29 6.07 -0.28 4.47
C ASP A 29 6.25 -1.62 3.74
N ASP A 30 5.41 -2.61 4.03
CA ASP A 30 5.41 -3.90 3.30
C ASP A 30 5.17 -3.69 1.81
N PHE A 31 4.23 -2.81 1.44
CA PHE A 31 3.90 -2.53 0.05
C PHE A 31 5.05 -1.82 -0.68
N ALA A 32 5.66 -0.82 -0.03
CA ALA A 32 6.85 -0.14 -0.55
C ALA A 32 8.03 -1.11 -0.71
N ALA A 33 8.24 -2.03 0.23
CA ALA A 33 9.28 -3.04 0.15
C ALA A 33 9.07 -4.00 -1.03
N VAL A 34 7.83 -4.40 -1.32
CA VAL A 34 7.51 -5.19 -2.52
C VAL A 34 7.81 -4.40 -3.79
N ALA A 35 7.47 -3.11 -3.85
CA ALA A 35 7.79 -2.27 -5.01
C ALA A 35 9.31 -2.17 -5.25
N GLN A 36 10.09 -1.95 -4.19
CA GLN A 36 11.56 -1.93 -4.25
C GLN A 36 12.13 -3.28 -4.71
N ASP A 37 11.58 -4.40 -4.24
CA ASP A 37 12.02 -5.74 -4.64
C ASP A 37 11.71 -6.03 -6.11
N VAL A 38 10.54 -5.60 -6.61
CA VAL A 38 10.18 -5.67 -8.04
C VAL A 38 11.21 -4.94 -8.91
N VAL A 39 11.62 -3.74 -8.49
CA VAL A 39 12.65 -2.97 -9.19
C VAL A 39 14.03 -3.65 -9.08
N LYS A 40 14.40 -4.09 -7.88
CA LYS A 40 15.68 -4.77 -7.61
C LYS A 40 15.85 -6.04 -8.43
N ARG A 41 14.78 -6.81 -8.63
CA ARG A 41 14.78 -8.03 -9.45
C ARG A 41 14.72 -7.76 -10.96
N GLY A 42 14.60 -6.50 -11.38
CA GLY A 42 14.53 -6.12 -12.79
C GLY A 42 13.20 -6.47 -13.46
N ILE A 43 12.13 -6.71 -12.68
CA ILE A 43 10.80 -7.02 -13.22
C ILE A 43 10.18 -5.76 -13.86
N ALA A 44 10.45 -4.59 -13.29
CA ALA A 44 10.08 -3.27 -13.81
C ALA A 44 11.13 -2.23 -13.37
N THR A 45 11.15 -1.05 -13.98
CA THR A 45 11.81 0.13 -13.40
C THR A 45 10.80 0.92 -12.58
N ALA A 46 11.26 1.81 -11.69
CA ALA A 46 10.35 2.71 -10.96
C ALA A 46 9.44 3.49 -11.92
N SER A 47 9.99 3.99 -13.03
CA SER A 47 9.24 4.73 -14.05
C SER A 47 8.23 3.88 -14.84
N SER A 48 8.38 2.56 -14.89
CA SER A 48 7.45 1.65 -15.58
C SER A 48 6.56 0.87 -14.60
N LEU A 49 6.71 1.07 -13.29
CA LEU A 49 5.93 0.39 -12.26
C LEU A 49 4.68 1.21 -11.93
N GLY A 50 3.51 0.64 -12.20
CA GLY A 50 2.22 1.16 -11.76
C GLY A 50 1.68 0.43 -10.53
N ILE A 51 0.99 1.15 -9.65
CA ILE A 51 0.23 0.58 -8.52
C ILE A 51 -1.26 0.89 -8.63
N GLN A 52 -2.10 0.00 -8.12
CA GLN A 52 -3.55 0.14 -8.12
C GLN A 52 -4.13 -0.39 -6.81
N GLY A 53 -5.19 0.27 -6.31
CA GLY A 53 -5.89 -0.16 -5.12
C GLY A 53 -7.23 0.56 -4.91
N GLY A 54 -8.21 -0.16 -4.37
CA GLY A 54 -9.57 0.32 -4.10
C GLY A 54 -9.96 0.33 -2.62
N SER A 55 -10.81 1.26 -2.18
CA SER A 55 -11.27 1.37 -0.78
C SER A 55 -10.10 1.55 0.20
N ASN A 56 -9.88 0.63 1.13
CA ASN A 56 -8.66 0.60 1.96
C ASN A 56 -7.37 0.40 1.14
N GLY A 57 -7.47 -0.25 -0.03
CA GLY A 57 -6.39 -0.29 -1.02
C GLY A 57 -6.17 1.07 -1.70
N GLY A 58 -7.20 1.91 -1.81
CA GLY A 58 -7.10 3.30 -2.28
C GLY A 58 -6.41 4.20 -1.25
N LEU A 59 -6.65 3.96 0.05
CA LEU A 59 -5.82 4.55 1.11
C LEU A 59 -4.36 4.12 0.96
N LEU A 60 -4.09 2.81 0.78
CA LEU A 60 -2.73 2.29 0.61
C LEU A 60 -2.00 2.95 -0.58
N THR A 61 -2.63 3.05 -1.75
CA THR A 61 -1.99 3.66 -2.92
C THR A 61 -1.85 5.18 -2.78
N GLY A 62 -2.80 5.85 -2.12
CA GLY A 62 -2.67 7.26 -1.75
C GLY A 62 -1.48 7.52 -0.81
N VAL A 63 -1.33 6.71 0.24
CA VAL A 63 -0.17 6.78 1.14
C VAL A 63 1.13 6.53 0.38
N SER A 64 1.17 5.50 -0.46
CA SER A 64 2.35 5.14 -1.27
C SER A 64 2.79 6.30 -2.17
N LEU A 65 1.85 6.97 -2.83
CA LEU A 65 2.11 8.17 -3.63
C LEU A 65 2.69 9.32 -2.79
N THR A 66 2.15 9.55 -1.59
CA THR A 66 2.58 10.68 -0.75
C THR A 66 3.90 10.44 -0.02
N GLN A 67 4.21 9.19 0.36
CA GLN A 67 5.42 8.85 1.10
C GLN A 67 6.59 8.42 0.20
N HIS A 68 6.28 7.76 -0.93
CA HIS A 68 7.26 7.16 -1.84
C HIS A 68 6.96 7.44 -3.33
N PRO A 69 6.79 8.71 -3.74
CA PRO A 69 6.50 9.03 -5.14
C PRO A 69 7.59 8.57 -6.12
N GLU A 70 8.83 8.42 -5.64
CA GLU A 70 9.99 7.97 -6.43
C GLU A 70 9.91 6.50 -6.87
N LEU A 71 9.05 5.69 -6.24
CA LEU A 71 8.95 4.25 -6.53
C LEU A 71 7.99 3.92 -7.69
N PHE A 72 7.17 4.87 -8.14
CA PHE A 72 6.04 4.58 -9.03
C PHE A 72 5.95 5.55 -10.20
N GLY A 73 5.76 5.01 -11.41
CA GLY A 73 5.49 5.79 -12.62
C GLY A 73 4.01 6.09 -12.84
N ALA A 74 3.12 5.33 -12.20
CA ALA A 74 1.68 5.53 -12.26
C ALA A 74 0.98 5.04 -10.99
N VAL A 75 -0.11 5.71 -10.59
CA VAL A 75 -0.91 5.36 -9.42
C VAL A 75 -2.39 5.43 -9.78
N ILE A 76 -3.11 4.32 -9.59
CA ILE A 76 -4.57 4.24 -9.75
C ILE A 76 -5.20 4.13 -8.35
N ILE A 77 -6.00 5.13 -7.99
CA ILE A 77 -6.62 5.27 -6.67
C ILE A 77 -8.14 5.20 -6.83
N GLU A 78 -8.76 4.12 -6.38
CA GLU A 78 -10.20 3.87 -6.58
C GLU A 78 -10.97 3.96 -5.27
N VAL A 79 -12.10 4.70 -5.28
CA VAL A 79 -13.03 4.87 -4.14
C VAL A 79 -12.32 4.96 -2.76
N PRO A 80 -11.35 5.88 -2.58
CA PRO A 80 -10.39 5.78 -1.48
C PRO A 80 -10.88 6.39 -0.17
N LEU A 81 -10.25 6.00 0.93
CA LEU A 81 -10.32 6.69 2.22
C LEU A 81 -9.06 7.55 2.38
N LEU A 82 -9.10 8.85 2.04
CA LEU A 82 -7.90 9.72 2.10
C LEU A 82 -7.91 10.70 3.28
N ASP A 83 -9.08 11.17 3.71
CA ASP A 83 -9.19 11.99 4.92
C ASP A 83 -9.33 11.09 6.15
N MET A 84 -8.20 10.58 6.66
CA MET A 84 -8.20 9.68 7.81
C MET A 84 -8.53 10.37 9.14
N LEU A 85 -8.60 11.70 9.19
CA LEU A 85 -9.06 12.43 10.37
C LEU A 85 -10.58 12.46 10.45
N ARG A 86 -11.26 12.46 9.30
CA ARG A 86 -12.71 12.63 9.20
C ARG A 86 -13.46 11.45 8.60
N TYR A 87 -12.77 10.38 8.21
CA TYR A 87 -13.40 9.24 7.51
C TYR A 87 -14.53 8.56 8.30
N ALA A 88 -14.57 8.71 9.63
CA ALA A 88 -15.64 8.17 10.47
C ALA A 88 -16.90 9.06 10.52
N GLU A 89 -16.84 10.27 9.96
CA GLU A 89 -17.94 11.25 9.87
C GLU A 89 -18.62 11.28 8.49
N LEU A 90 -18.00 10.63 7.50
CA LEU A 90 -18.45 10.57 6.10
C LEU A 90 -19.28 9.32 5.84
#